data_AF-A0AA35LYS9-F1
#
_entry.id   AF-A0AA35LYS9-F1
#
_cell.length_a   1.000
_cell.length_b   1.000
_cell.length_c   1.000
_cell.angle_alpha   90.00
_cell.angle_beta   90.00
_cell.angle_gamma   90.00
#
_symmetry.space_group_name_H-M   'P 1'
#
loop_
_entity.id
_entity.type
_entity.pdbx_description
1 polymer ?
#
loop_
_entity_poly.entity_id
_entity_poly.type
_entity_poly.pdbx_seq_one_letter_code
_entity_poly.pdbx_strand_id
1 'polypeptide(L)'
;MSFGHLDLSRVVGSGEYSDMKLVCQGCEFKVHKVVVCTQSPVLAKAIQGVFQESRTGIINIENFEPSTVSRMVEFLYTGDYGGLLFPHTEASRSDEIKKPALNDITASGMMLQHVQVNAIADYYNIERLSELSRSKFQQACQATWDAQSFMDATNGALDLSGDGALHEVIATEAAKNIHTLLEIDHFAGIIGDFGTRVLRNCIKKAEVDRYKVIQLQLDLEQEHSKLQAAEARVDRIIENIGRCLQTMRERGFCRNHSCMAEYQCYIERRGQSFEPVYTLRCAKCKCRD
;
A
#
# COMPACT_ATOMS: atom_id res chain seq x y z
N MET A 1 34.04 -13.48 2.18
CA MET A 1 34.23 -13.29 3.63
C MET A 1 33.03 -12.50 4.12
N SER A 2 32.11 -13.15 4.83
CA SER A 2 31.01 -12.45 5.50
C SER A 2 31.61 -11.73 6.69
N PHE A 3 31.69 -10.40 6.64
CA PHE A 3 32.04 -9.62 7.82
C PHE A 3 30.93 -9.83 8.84
N GLY A 4 31.29 -10.37 10.00
CA GLY A 4 30.36 -10.56 11.11
C GLY A 4 29.67 -9.24 11.43
N HIS A 5 28.34 -9.27 11.49
CA HIS A 5 27.53 -8.14 11.94
C HIS A 5 27.99 -7.80 13.38
N LEU A 6 28.57 -6.61 13.58
CA LEU A 6 28.89 -6.14 14.93
C LEU A 6 27.56 -5.90 15.65
N ASP A 7 27.25 -6.75 16.63
CA ASP A 7 26.11 -6.53 17.51
C ASP A 7 26.45 -5.44 18.53
N LEU A 8 25.98 -4.22 18.26
CA LEU A 8 26.19 -3.05 19.11
C LEU A 8 25.13 -2.90 20.20
N SER A 9 24.14 -3.79 20.28
CA SER A 9 23.06 -3.73 21.29
C SER A 9 23.59 -3.86 22.73
N ARG A 10 24.65 -4.65 22.92
CA ARG A 10 25.26 -4.86 24.24
C ARG A 10 25.94 -3.60 24.78
N VAL A 11 26.66 -2.86 23.93
CA VAL A 11 27.44 -1.69 24.37
C VAL A 11 26.54 -0.49 24.65
N VAL A 12 25.38 -0.38 23.99
CA VAL A 12 24.44 0.71 24.30
C VAL A 12 23.73 0.49 25.63
N GLY A 13 23.39 -0.76 25.97
CA GLY A 13 22.75 -1.09 27.25
C GLY A 13 23.68 -0.92 28.45
N SER A 14 24.96 -1.32 28.32
CA SER A 14 25.95 -1.17 29.40
C SER A 14 26.52 0.24 29.52
N GLY A 15 26.62 0.96 28.39
CA GLY A 15 27.31 2.24 28.28
C GLY A 15 28.83 2.14 28.40
N GLU A 16 29.40 0.93 28.36
CA GLU A 16 30.85 0.73 28.34
C GLU A 16 31.47 1.44 27.13
N TYR A 17 32.58 2.16 27.33
CA TYR A 17 33.28 2.93 26.29
C TYR A 17 32.51 4.14 25.73
N SER A 18 31.39 4.51 26.34
CA SER A 18 30.70 5.76 25.99
C SER A 18 31.60 6.98 26.22
N ASP A 19 31.63 7.85 25.23
CA ASP A 19 32.44 9.08 25.17
C ASP A 19 31.57 10.33 24.96
N MET A 20 30.25 10.15 25.06
CA MET A 20 29.23 11.17 24.91
C MET A 20 27.96 10.82 25.70
N LYS A 21 27.20 11.84 26.12
CA LYS A 21 25.90 11.68 26.77
C LYS A 21 24.84 12.54 26.09
N LEU A 22 23.64 11.99 25.91
CA LEU A 22 22.43 12.76 25.66
C LEU A 22 21.65 12.86 26.97
N VAL A 23 21.20 14.05 27.35
CA VAL A 23 20.44 14.28 28.58
C VAL A 23 19.09 14.85 28.21
N CYS A 24 18.03 14.16 28.59
CA CYS A 24 16.65 14.54 28.27
C CYS A 24 15.81 14.48 29.54
N GLN A 25 15.29 15.63 30.00
CA GLN A 25 14.47 15.72 31.21
C GLN A 25 15.06 15.00 32.45
N GLY A 26 16.39 15.04 32.61
CA GLY A 26 17.12 14.37 33.69
C GLY A 26 17.47 12.90 33.45
N CYS A 27 16.95 12.27 32.39
CA CYS A 27 17.39 10.95 31.93
C CYS A 27 18.69 11.06 31.14
N GLU A 28 19.70 10.25 31.51
CA GLU A 28 20.98 10.19 30.82
C GLU A 28 21.06 8.98 29.87
N PHE A 29 21.39 9.22 28.60
CA PHE A 29 21.68 8.20 27.61
C PHE A 29 23.17 8.23 27.28
N LYS A 30 23.91 7.20 27.74
CA LYS A 30 25.33 7.03 27.43
C LYS A 30 25.49 6.51 26.02
N VAL A 31 26.20 7.24 25.17
CA VAL A 31 26.35 6.92 23.74
C VAL A 31 27.78 7.05 23.26
N HIS A 32 28.06 6.48 22.08
CA HIS A 32 29.36 6.46 21.43
C HIS A 32 29.34 7.43 20.25
N LYS A 33 30.25 8.40 20.24
CA LYS A 33 30.37 9.41 19.17
C LYS A 33 30.48 8.77 17.81
N VAL A 34 31.28 7.71 17.68
CA VAL A 34 31.48 6.99 16.42
C VAL A 34 30.19 6.37 15.86
N VAL A 35 29.24 6.02 16.72
CA VAL A 35 27.94 5.45 16.31
C VAL A 35 26.94 6.55 16.01
N VAL A 36 26.79 7.53 16.91
CA VAL A 36 25.73 8.54 16.78
C VAL A 36 26.08 9.66 15.79
N CYS A 37 27.33 10.11 15.75
CA CYS A 37 27.74 11.24 14.90
C CYS A 37 27.91 10.85 13.43
N THR A 38 28.17 9.58 13.14
CA THR A 38 28.22 9.09 11.75
C THR A 38 26.84 9.01 11.10
N GLN A 39 25.78 9.01 11.92
CA GLN A 39 24.40 8.87 11.47
C GLN A 39 23.57 10.16 11.63
N SER A 40 24.03 11.12 12.44
CA SER A 40 23.41 12.44 12.60
C SER A 40 24.42 13.55 12.37
N PRO A 41 24.34 14.26 11.23
CA PRO A 41 25.15 15.45 10.97
C PRO A 41 24.93 16.57 12.00
N VAL A 42 23.73 16.65 12.58
CA VAL A 42 23.38 17.65 13.60
C VAL A 42 24.12 17.35 14.90
N LEU A 43 24.06 16.11 15.39
CA LEU A 43 24.80 15.70 16.59
C LEU A 43 26.32 15.81 16.36
N ALA A 44 26.81 15.44 15.17
CA ALA A 44 28.22 15.57 14.82
C ALA A 44 28.70 17.04 14.91
N LYS A 45 27.93 17.98 14.36
CA LYS A 45 28.25 19.41 14.43
C LYS A 45 28.21 19.94 15.85
N ALA A 46 27.24 19.50 16.66
CA ALA A 46 27.10 19.92 18.05
C ALA A 46 28.36 19.62 18.88
N ILE A 47 29.02 18.49 18.63
CA ILE A 47 30.22 18.09 19.38
C ILE A 47 31.56 18.50 18.75
N GLN A 48 31.59 18.99 17.51
CA GLN A 48 32.82 19.38 16.80
C GLN A 48 33.15 20.88 16.91
N GLY A 49 32.28 21.69 17.53
CA GLY A 49 32.40 23.14 17.58
C GLY A 49 33.18 23.71 18.77
N VAL A 50 33.09 25.02 18.95
CA VAL A 50 33.63 25.77 20.11
C VAL A 50 32.65 25.83 21.30
N PHE A 51 31.48 25.22 21.16
CA PHE A 51 30.41 25.25 22.15
C PHE A 51 30.70 24.36 23.36
N GLN A 52 29.89 24.49 24.41
CA GLN A 52 30.13 23.78 25.67
C GLN A 52 30.07 22.26 25.50
N GLU A 53 29.22 21.79 24.59
CA GLU A 53 28.96 20.39 24.25
C GLU A 53 30.20 19.67 23.72
N SER A 54 31.06 20.37 22.97
CA SER A 54 32.32 19.78 22.48
C SER A 54 33.32 19.55 23.61
N ARG A 55 33.26 20.38 24.67
CA ARG A 55 34.13 20.29 25.85
C ARG A 55 33.60 19.29 26.89
N THR A 56 32.29 19.26 27.09
CA THR A 56 31.66 18.39 28.11
C THR A 56 31.31 17.01 27.58
N GLY A 57 31.10 16.87 26.26
CA GLY A 57 30.55 15.65 25.66
C GLY A 57 29.08 15.41 26.02
N ILE A 58 28.38 16.43 26.53
CA ILE A 58 26.99 16.34 26.97
C ILE A 58 26.13 17.20 26.04
N ILE A 59 25.08 16.62 25.45
CA ILE A 59 24.05 17.33 24.70
C ILE A 59 22.74 17.24 25.47
N ASN A 60 22.15 18.41 25.78
CA ASN A 60 20.83 18.49 26.38
C ASN A 60 19.75 18.48 25.30
N ILE A 61 18.71 17.68 25.49
CA ILE A 61 17.54 17.53 24.62
C ILE A 61 16.33 18.06 25.38
N GLU A 62 15.79 19.19 24.94
CA GLU A 62 14.76 19.94 25.70
C GLU A 62 13.35 19.79 25.11
N ASN A 63 13.24 19.45 23.81
CA ASN A 63 11.96 19.46 23.07
C ASN A 63 11.38 18.05 22.80
N PHE A 64 11.92 17.02 23.44
CA PHE A 64 11.50 15.64 23.22
C PHE A 64 11.29 14.92 24.55
N GLU A 65 10.50 13.86 24.51
CA GLU A 65 10.31 12.96 25.64
C GLU A 65 11.47 11.95 25.74
N PRO A 66 11.88 11.54 26.95
CA PRO A 66 12.91 10.53 27.12
C PRO A 66 12.63 9.22 26.38
N SER A 67 11.35 8.84 26.24
CA SER A 67 10.93 7.65 25.49
C SER A 67 11.21 7.77 23.98
N THR A 68 11.06 8.96 23.41
CA THR A 68 11.38 9.27 22.01
C THR A 68 12.89 9.27 21.78
N VAL A 69 13.66 9.90 22.69
CA VAL A 69 15.13 9.87 22.66
C VAL A 69 15.65 8.44 22.77
N SER A 70 15.08 7.64 23.66
CA SER A 70 15.42 6.24 23.83
C SER A 70 15.26 5.44 22.53
N ARG A 71 14.15 5.62 21.79
CA ARG A 71 13.92 4.97 20.50
C ARG A 71 14.87 5.45 19.41
N MET A 72 15.21 6.73 19.39
CA MET A 72 16.26 7.24 18.50
C MET A 72 17.60 6.57 18.80
N VAL A 73 17.98 6.48 20.08
CA VAL A 73 19.23 5.82 20.49
C VAL A 73 19.19 4.34 20.15
N GLU A 74 18.09 3.64 20.40
CA GLU A 74 17.90 2.23 20.02
C GLU A 74 18.19 2.02 18.53
N PHE A 75 17.54 2.83 17.67
CA PHE A 75 17.72 2.78 16.23
C PHE A 75 19.16 3.00 15.80
N LEU A 76 19.87 3.95 16.41
CA LEU A 76 21.25 4.25 16.04
C LEU A 76 22.20 3.05 16.24
N TYR A 77 21.83 2.07 17.08
CA TYR A 77 22.66 0.91 17.36
C TYR A 77 22.17 -0.37 16.67
N THR A 78 20.87 -0.52 16.47
CA THR A 78 20.27 -1.76 15.94
C THR A 78 19.73 -1.61 14.51
N GLY A 79 19.52 -0.37 14.06
CA GLY A 79 18.77 -0.07 12.85
C GLY A 79 17.25 -0.23 13.00
N ASP A 80 16.74 -0.48 14.22
CA ASP A 80 15.31 -0.58 14.50
C ASP A 80 14.95 0.02 15.88
N TYR A 81 13.67 0.29 16.14
CA TYR A 81 13.20 0.76 17.44
C TYR A 81 11.86 0.14 17.86
N GLY A 82 11.62 0.09 19.16
CA GLY A 82 10.46 -0.58 19.75
C GLY A 82 10.77 -1.98 20.30
N GLY A 83 12.05 -2.34 20.37
CA GLY A 83 12.57 -3.62 20.83
C GLY A 83 13.13 -3.57 22.25
N LEU A 84 12.44 -2.90 23.19
CA LEU A 84 12.67 -2.98 24.66
C LEU A 84 14.12 -2.78 25.18
N LEU A 85 15.10 -2.38 24.36
CA LEU A 85 16.52 -2.30 24.77
C LEU A 85 16.76 -1.33 25.92
N PHE A 86 15.83 -0.39 26.12
CA PHE A 86 15.73 0.42 27.32
C PHE A 86 14.36 0.14 27.94
N PRO A 87 14.29 -0.67 29.01
CA PRO A 87 13.12 -0.66 29.87
C PRO A 87 12.92 0.79 30.31
N HIS A 88 11.70 1.31 30.20
CA HIS A 88 11.33 2.64 30.67
C HIS A 88 11.99 2.86 32.02
N THR A 89 13.02 3.72 32.05
CA THR A 89 13.71 4.07 33.27
C THR A 89 12.75 4.96 34.01
N GLU A 90 11.90 4.35 34.84
CA GLU A 90 11.20 5.06 35.91
C GLU A 90 12.29 5.76 36.72
N ALA A 91 12.42 7.06 36.49
CA ALA A 91 13.24 7.92 37.30
C ALA A 91 12.84 7.67 38.76
N SER A 92 13.82 7.28 39.56
CA SER A 92 13.64 6.86 40.95
C SER A 92 12.79 7.86 41.73
N ARG A 93 11.53 7.50 41.97
CA ARG A 93 10.76 7.92 43.14
C ARG A 93 10.28 6.64 43.79
N SER A 94 10.96 6.28 44.87
CA SER A 94 10.48 5.31 45.85
C SER A 94 9.09 5.74 46.30
N ASP A 95 8.06 5.01 45.88
CA ASP A 95 6.91 4.63 46.70
C ASP A 95 6.10 3.56 45.95
N GLU A 96 5.71 2.52 46.69
CA GLU A 96 5.03 1.32 46.22
C GLU A 96 3.69 1.64 45.53
N ILE A 97 3.62 1.62 44.20
CA ILE A 97 2.35 1.61 43.47
C ILE A 97 2.42 0.64 42.28
N LYS A 98 1.54 -0.37 42.34
CA LYS A 98 1.10 -1.34 41.34
C LYS A 98 1.78 -1.25 39.96
N LYS A 99 2.50 -2.32 39.59
CA LYS A 99 2.80 -2.66 38.18
C LYS A 99 1.56 -2.39 37.33
N PRO A 100 1.56 -1.41 36.41
CA PRO A 100 0.49 -1.35 35.42
C PRO A 100 0.63 -2.61 34.55
N ALA A 101 -0.49 -3.27 34.30
CA ALA A 101 -0.52 -4.41 33.41
C ALA A 101 0.05 -3.99 32.05
N LEU A 102 0.84 -4.89 31.45
CA LEU A 102 1.52 -4.75 30.15
C LEU A 102 0.53 -4.64 28.96
N ASN A 103 -0.71 -4.22 29.20
CA ASN A 103 -1.84 -4.22 28.27
C ASN A 103 -2.43 -2.81 28.02
N ASP A 104 -1.88 -1.74 28.60
CA ASP A 104 -2.35 -0.36 28.44
C ASP A 104 -1.50 0.50 27.47
N ILE A 105 -0.81 -0.12 26.49
CA ILE A 105 -0.48 0.62 25.27
C ILE A 105 -1.74 0.58 24.41
N THR A 106 -2.63 1.55 24.60
CA THR A 106 -3.75 1.75 23.68
C THR A 106 -3.20 1.90 22.26
N ALA A 107 -3.92 1.40 21.25
CA ALA A 107 -3.52 1.56 19.84
C ALA A 107 -3.23 3.05 19.47
N SER A 108 -3.89 3.98 20.17
CA SER A 108 -3.63 5.42 20.17
C SER A 108 -2.18 5.81 20.42
N GLY A 109 -1.49 5.12 21.33
CA GLY A 109 -0.08 5.38 21.62
C GLY A 109 0.85 5.00 20.46
N MET A 110 0.50 4.01 19.62
CA MET A 110 1.44 3.48 18.62
C MET A 110 1.66 4.45 17.46
N MET A 111 0.60 5.02 16.89
CA MET A 111 0.71 5.96 15.76
C MET A 111 1.44 7.24 16.18
N LEU A 112 1.04 7.83 17.30
CA LEU A 112 1.67 9.03 17.83
C LEU A 112 3.16 8.81 18.18
N GLN A 113 3.52 7.64 18.71
CA GLN A 113 4.92 7.28 18.94
C GLN A 113 5.75 7.31 17.66
N HIS A 114 5.23 6.76 16.56
CA HIS A 114 5.95 6.79 15.28
C HIS A 114 6.11 8.21 14.74
N VAL A 115 5.11 9.08 14.94
CA VAL A 115 5.21 10.51 14.61
C VAL A 115 6.26 11.22 15.46
N GLN A 116 6.32 10.97 16.77
CA GLN A 116 7.34 11.54 17.65
C GLN A 116 8.76 11.09 17.27
N VAL A 117 8.90 9.81 16.91
CA VAL A 117 10.19 9.27 16.42
C VAL A 117 10.58 9.89 15.07
N ASN A 118 9.61 10.15 14.20
CA ASN A 118 9.88 10.88 12.96
C ASN A 118 10.32 12.32 13.23
N ALA A 119 9.66 13.03 14.14
CA ALA A 119 10.00 14.41 14.48
C ALA A 119 11.43 14.55 15.02
N ILE A 120 11.86 13.65 15.92
CA ILE A 120 13.25 13.67 16.43
C ILE A 120 14.25 13.29 15.34
N ALA A 121 13.88 12.39 14.41
CA ALA A 121 14.72 12.00 13.30
C ALA A 121 14.92 13.15 12.30
N ASP A 122 13.85 13.88 11.98
CA ASP A 122 13.89 15.08 11.15
C ASP A 122 14.77 16.16 11.81
N TYR A 123 14.53 16.44 13.10
CA TYR A 123 15.30 17.43 13.86
C TYR A 123 16.81 17.15 13.88
N TYR A 124 17.21 15.89 14.09
CA TYR A 124 18.62 15.49 14.09
C TYR A 124 19.15 15.04 12.72
N ASN A 125 18.34 15.16 11.67
CA ASN A 125 18.64 14.76 10.30
C ASN A 125 19.17 13.32 10.20
N ILE A 126 18.37 12.36 10.69
CA ILE A 126 18.62 10.92 10.66
C ILE A 126 17.68 10.29 9.64
N GLU A 127 18.01 10.45 8.35
CA GLU A 127 17.15 10.08 7.21
C GLU A 127 16.56 8.67 7.30
N ARG A 128 17.40 7.67 7.62
CA ARG A 128 16.97 6.26 7.75
C ARG A 128 15.94 6.05 8.88
N LEU A 129 16.00 6.84 9.95
CA LEU A 129 15.02 6.79 11.03
C LEU A 129 13.72 7.48 10.62
N SER A 130 13.79 8.58 9.87
CA SER A 130 12.61 9.22 9.27
C SER A 130 11.89 8.24 8.32
N GLU A 131 12.62 7.53 7.47
CA GLU A 131 12.07 6.48 6.60
C GLU A 131 11.41 5.34 7.39
N LEU A 132 12.11 4.79 8.38
CA LEU A 132 11.60 3.69 9.18
C LEU A 132 10.36 4.10 9.97
N SER A 133 10.35 5.30 10.56
CA SER A 133 9.20 5.80 11.31
C SER A 133 7.97 6.03 10.46
N ARG A 134 8.12 6.56 9.25
CA ARG A 134 7.03 6.63 8.26
C ARG A 134 6.50 5.25 7.91
N SER A 135 7.39 4.29 7.65
CA SER A 135 7.00 2.90 7.34
C SER A 135 6.24 2.24 8.49
N LYS A 136 6.73 2.37 9.73
CA LYS A 136 6.03 1.82 10.91
C LYS A 136 4.70 2.52 11.21
N PHE A 137 4.62 3.84 11.02
CA PHE A 137 3.35 4.56 11.11
C PHE A 137 2.32 4.02 10.12
N GLN A 138 2.73 3.84 8.86
CA GLN A 138 1.88 3.29 7.81
C GLN A 138 1.41 1.85 8.14
N GLN A 139 2.31 1.01 8.66
CA GLN A 139 1.96 -0.34 9.10
C GLN A 139 0.97 -0.32 10.27
N ALA A 140 1.14 0.57 11.24
CA ALA A 140 0.21 0.74 12.36
C ALA A 140 -1.19 1.14 11.88
N CYS A 141 -1.29 2.04 10.89
CA CYS A 141 -2.56 2.43 10.27
C CYS A 141 -3.28 1.24 9.60
N GLN A 142 -2.53 0.36 8.95
CA GLN A 142 -3.09 -0.80 8.24
C GLN A 142 -3.46 -1.95 9.18
N ALA A 143 -2.71 -2.14 10.27
CA ALA A 143 -2.94 -3.23 11.21
C ALA A 143 -4.14 -2.96 12.13
N THR A 144 -4.23 -1.74 12.67
CA THR A 144 -5.23 -1.36 13.67
C THR A 144 -5.70 0.07 13.41
N TRP A 145 -6.56 0.25 12.41
CA TRP A 145 -7.16 1.54 12.13
C TRP A 145 -8.04 1.99 13.30
N ASP A 146 -7.71 3.13 13.86
CA ASP A 146 -8.55 3.86 14.80
C ASP A 146 -8.51 5.35 14.43
N ALA A 147 -9.67 5.88 14.08
CA ALA A 147 -9.75 7.19 13.47
C ALA A 147 -9.41 8.33 14.47
N GLN A 148 -9.73 8.17 15.75
CA GLN A 148 -9.33 9.15 16.78
C GLN A 148 -7.82 9.13 17.00
N SER A 149 -7.23 7.95 17.18
CA SER A 149 -5.79 7.73 17.32
C SER A 149 -5.00 8.32 16.14
N PHE A 150 -5.51 8.10 14.92
CA PHE A 150 -4.93 8.67 13.72
C PHE A 150 -4.98 10.20 13.72
N MET A 151 -6.10 10.79 14.16
CA MET A 151 -6.24 12.24 14.25
C MET A 151 -5.31 12.86 15.30
N ASP A 152 -5.14 12.20 16.45
CA ASP A 152 -4.21 12.64 17.49
C ASP A 152 -2.76 12.61 16.97
N ALA A 153 -2.40 11.54 16.25
CA ALA A 153 -1.09 11.43 15.60
C ALA A 153 -0.91 12.46 14.47
N THR A 154 -1.97 12.76 13.72
CA THR A 154 -1.97 13.78 12.64
C THR A 154 -1.70 15.17 13.20
N ASN A 155 -2.39 15.56 14.29
CA ASN A 155 -2.12 16.83 14.96
C ASN A 155 -0.68 16.89 15.46
N GLY A 156 -0.21 15.82 16.11
CA GLY A 156 1.19 15.71 16.53
C GLY A 156 2.17 15.87 15.36
N ALA A 157 1.86 15.32 14.18
CA ALA A 157 2.76 15.40 13.03
C ALA A 157 2.80 16.79 12.40
N LEU A 158 1.65 17.46 12.33
CA LEU A 158 1.54 18.82 11.79
C LEU A 158 2.20 19.85 12.73
N ASP A 159 2.18 19.60 14.03
CA ASP A 159 2.78 20.49 15.04
C ASP A 159 4.27 20.23 15.25
N LEU A 160 4.72 18.97 15.22
CA LEU A 160 6.07 18.58 15.67
C LEU A 160 7.06 18.28 14.54
N SER A 161 6.60 17.80 13.38
CA SER A 161 7.49 17.34 12.31
C SER A 161 7.41 18.24 11.07
N GLY A 162 8.57 18.67 10.58
CA GLY A 162 8.71 19.35 9.30
C GLY A 162 8.84 18.39 8.11
N ASP A 163 8.78 17.07 8.35
CA ASP A 163 8.93 16.04 7.32
C ASP A 163 7.71 16.01 6.39
N GLY A 164 7.81 16.71 5.26
CA GLY A 164 6.75 16.72 4.24
C GLY A 164 6.41 15.34 3.68
N ALA A 165 7.34 14.37 3.73
CA ALA A 165 7.04 13.01 3.32
C ALA A 165 6.26 12.24 4.40
N LEU A 166 6.39 12.58 5.69
CA LEU A 166 5.45 12.08 6.71
C LEU A 166 4.05 12.67 6.45
N HIS A 167 3.94 13.97 6.16
CA HIS A 167 2.66 14.60 5.86
C HIS A 167 1.97 13.96 4.64
N GLU A 168 2.73 13.60 3.60
CA GLU A 168 2.20 12.87 2.43
C GLU A 168 1.72 11.46 2.79
N VAL A 169 2.45 10.74 3.65
CA VAL A 169 2.01 9.42 4.16
C VAL A 169 0.72 9.55 4.94
N ILE A 170 0.61 10.55 5.84
CA ILE A 170 -0.60 10.82 6.61
C ILE A 170 -1.77 11.16 5.66
N ALA A 171 -1.56 12.05 4.69
CA ALA A 171 -2.58 12.41 3.71
C ALA A 171 -3.06 11.18 2.91
N THR A 172 -2.14 10.29 2.52
CA THR A 172 -2.45 9.05 1.82
C THR A 172 -3.30 8.10 2.68
N GLU A 173 -2.92 7.88 3.94
CA GLU A 173 -3.69 7.01 4.84
C GLU A 173 -5.04 7.63 5.23
N ALA A 174 -5.12 8.96 5.35
CA ALA A 174 -6.37 9.68 5.53
C ALA A 174 -7.30 9.52 4.33
N ALA A 175 -6.78 9.62 3.10
CA ALA A 175 -7.57 9.45 1.88
C ALA A 175 -8.16 8.04 1.75
N LYS A 176 -7.41 7.00 2.15
CA LYS A 176 -7.89 5.61 2.16
C LYS A 176 -9.07 5.40 3.11
N ASN A 177 -9.05 6.08 4.26
CA ASN A 177 -10.02 5.91 5.33
C ASN A 177 -10.96 7.11 5.50
N ILE A 178 -11.06 7.95 4.45
CA ILE A 178 -11.71 9.26 4.48
C ILE A 178 -13.17 9.22 4.94
N HIS A 179 -13.86 8.11 4.67
CA HIS A 179 -15.24 7.89 5.11
C HIS A 179 -15.36 7.94 6.63
N THR A 180 -14.44 7.32 7.36
CA THR A 180 -14.43 7.33 8.84
C THR A 180 -14.02 8.68 9.40
N LEU A 181 -13.11 9.39 8.73
CA LEU A 181 -12.62 10.70 9.17
C LEU A 181 -13.65 11.81 9.00
N LEU A 182 -14.50 11.73 7.98
CA LEU A 182 -15.57 12.73 7.75
C LEU A 182 -16.69 12.70 8.79
N GLU A 183 -16.70 11.69 9.68
CA GLU A 183 -17.59 11.59 10.84
C GLU A 183 -16.98 12.22 12.10
N ILE A 184 -15.69 12.56 12.08
CA ILE A 184 -14.96 13.13 13.22
C ILE A 184 -14.91 14.65 13.12
N ASP A 185 -15.35 15.32 14.18
CA ASP A 185 -15.35 16.79 14.28
C ASP A 185 -13.94 17.39 14.23
N HIS A 186 -12.95 16.73 14.85
CA HIS A 186 -11.54 17.16 14.78
C HIS A 186 -11.01 17.23 13.36
N PHE A 187 -11.41 16.30 12.47
CA PHE A 187 -10.98 16.31 11.08
C PHE A 187 -11.52 17.54 10.35
N ALA A 188 -12.79 17.89 10.58
CA ALA A 188 -13.36 19.14 10.05
C ALA A 188 -12.65 20.39 10.58
N GLY A 189 -12.11 20.35 11.80
CA GLY A 189 -11.26 21.41 12.34
C GLY A 189 -9.98 21.66 11.55
N ILE A 190 -9.36 20.61 10.98
CA ILE A 190 -8.13 20.71 10.18
C ILE A 190 -8.42 21.26 8.78
N ILE A 191 -9.39 20.70 8.08
CA ILE A 191 -9.66 21.02 6.66
C ILE A 191 -10.70 22.14 6.45
N GLY A 192 -11.45 22.48 7.49
CA GLY A 192 -12.56 23.42 7.47
C GLY A 192 -13.87 22.85 6.88
N ASP A 193 -15.00 23.40 7.32
CA ASP A 193 -16.34 22.96 6.93
C ASP A 193 -16.58 22.90 5.42
N PHE A 194 -16.06 23.88 4.68
CA PHE A 194 -16.16 23.90 3.23
C PHE A 194 -15.38 22.73 2.61
N GLY A 195 -14.15 22.48 3.07
CA GLY A 195 -13.33 21.34 2.66
C GLY A 195 -14.04 20.01 2.92
N THR A 196 -14.60 19.83 4.12
CA THR A 196 -15.38 18.65 4.51
C THR A 196 -16.58 18.43 3.56
N ARG A 197 -17.30 19.51 3.20
CA ARG A 197 -18.42 19.42 2.23
C ARG A 197 -17.95 19.07 0.83
N VAL A 198 -16.83 19.64 0.37
CA VAL A 198 -16.23 19.30 -0.93
C VAL A 198 -15.86 17.81 -0.97
N LEU A 199 -15.16 17.30 0.04
CA LEU A 199 -14.77 15.90 0.13
C LEU A 199 -15.99 14.96 0.14
N ARG A 200 -17.04 15.27 0.91
CA ARG A 200 -18.29 14.49 0.88
C ARG A 200 -18.93 14.44 -0.50
N ASN A 201 -18.92 15.54 -1.25
CA ASN A 201 -19.46 15.57 -2.62
C ASN A 201 -18.56 14.82 -3.61
N CYS A 202 -17.23 14.89 -3.46
CA CYS A 202 -16.28 14.10 -4.25
C CYS A 202 -16.51 12.60 -4.07
N ILE A 203 -16.72 12.16 -2.82
CA ILE A 203 -17.03 10.76 -2.50
C ILE A 203 -18.33 10.32 -3.19
N LYS A 204 -19.41 11.08 -3.02
CA LYS A 204 -20.71 10.78 -3.68
C LYS A 204 -20.57 10.71 -5.20
N LYS A 205 -19.81 11.62 -5.80
CA LYS A 205 -19.53 11.60 -7.24
C LYS A 205 -18.74 10.35 -7.64
N ALA A 206 -17.69 10.01 -6.90
CA ALA A 206 -16.89 8.82 -7.15
C ALA A 206 -17.72 7.53 -7.04
N GLU A 207 -18.67 7.45 -6.10
CA GLU A 207 -19.62 6.32 -6.00
C GLU A 207 -20.52 6.21 -7.21
N VAL A 208 -21.09 7.33 -7.67
CA VAL A 208 -21.92 7.37 -8.89
C VAL A 208 -21.11 6.95 -10.12
N ASP A 209 -19.89 7.46 -10.26
CA ASP A 209 -19.04 7.13 -11.41
C ASP A 209 -18.60 5.65 -11.35
N ARG A 210 -18.32 5.10 -10.16
CA ARG A 210 -18.06 3.67 -9.97
C ARG A 210 -19.23 2.80 -10.43
N TYR A 211 -20.46 3.19 -10.11
CA TYR A 211 -21.66 2.48 -10.56
C TYR A 211 -21.76 2.49 -12.10
N LYS A 212 -21.51 3.64 -12.74
CA LYS A 212 -21.51 3.73 -14.22
C LYS A 212 -20.43 2.86 -14.85
N VAL A 213 -19.23 2.78 -14.27
CA VAL A 213 -18.16 1.91 -14.77
C VAL A 213 -18.59 0.44 -14.72
N ILE A 214 -19.18 0.00 -13.60
CA ILE A 214 -19.69 -1.37 -13.48
C ILE A 214 -20.77 -1.65 -14.53
N GLN A 215 -21.69 -0.70 -14.74
CA GLN A 215 -22.73 -0.84 -15.75
C GLN A 215 -22.15 -0.93 -17.18
N LEU A 216 -21.18 -0.09 -17.52
CA LEU A 216 -20.49 -0.16 -18.82
C LEU A 216 -19.70 -1.46 -19.01
N GLN A 217 -19.14 -2.02 -17.94
CA GLN A 217 -18.46 -3.33 -18.00
C GLN A 217 -19.45 -4.45 -18.36
N LEU A 218 -20.64 -4.45 -17.76
CA LEU A 218 -21.69 -5.42 -18.07
C LEU A 218 -22.18 -5.29 -19.52
N ASP A 219 -22.40 -4.06 -19.99
CA ASP A 219 -22.79 -3.81 -21.38
C ASP A 219 -21.71 -4.28 -22.36
N LEU A 220 -20.44 -4.03 -22.03
CA LEU A 220 -19.30 -4.48 -22.84
C LEU A 220 -19.20 -6.02 -22.92
N GLU A 221 -19.37 -6.71 -21.79
CA GLU A 221 -19.40 -8.18 -21.76
C GLU A 221 -20.55 -8.76 -22.59
N GLN A 222 -21.72 -8.10 -22.55
CA GLN A 222 -22.86 -8.48 -23.35
C GLN A 222 -22.59 -8.33 -24.86
N GLU A 223 -22.01 -7.21 -25.28
CA GLU A 223 -21.64 -7.00 -26.69
C GLU A 223 -20.53 -7.96 -27.13
N HIS A 224 -19.55 -8.24 -26.28
CA HIS A 224 -18.51 -9.22 -26.59
C HIS A 224 -19.08 -10.62 -26.81
N SER A 225 -20.05 -11.03 -25.99
CA SER A 225 -20.75 -12.31 -26.15
C SER A 225 -21.56 -12.38 -27.45
N LYS A 226 -22.21 -11.28 -27.86
CA LYS A 226 -22.93 -11.19 -29.15
C LYS A 226 -21.97 -11.31 -30.33
N LEU A 227 -20.80 -10.64 -30.25
CA LEU A 227 -19.77 -10.70 -31.28
C LEU A 227 -19.21 -12.11 -31.42
N GLN A 228 -18.82 -12.75 -30.32
CA GLN A 228 -18.35 -14.15 -30.32
C GLN A 228 -19.39 -15.12 -30.90
N ALA A 229 -20.66 -14.94 -30.55
CA ALA A 229 -21.73 -15.75 -31.13
C ALA A 229 -21.88 -15.51 -32.64
N ALA A 230 -21.62 -14.29 -33.14
CA ALA A 230 -21.63 -13.96 -34.56
C ALA A 230 -20.44 -14.56 -35.31
N GLU A 231 -19.23 -14.48 -34.74
CA GLU A 231 -18.03 -15.11 -35.29
C GLU A 231 -18.20 -16.62 -35.40
N ALA A 232 -18.63 -17.27 -34.31
CA ALA A 232 -18.89 -18.71 -34.31
C ALA A 232 -19.96 -19.11 -35.35
N ARG A 233 -20.94 -18.24 -35.64
CA ARG A 233 -21.91 -18.47 -36.73
C ARG A 233 -21.24 -18.44 -38.10
N VAL A 234 -20.38 -17.45 -38.34
CA VAL A 234 -19.64 -17.32 -39.61
C VAL A 234 -18.75 -18.55 -39.83
N ASP A 235 -18.02 -18.99 -38.80
CA ASP A 235 -17.17 -20.18 -38.88
C ASP A 235 -17.96 -21.43 -39.26
N ARG A 236 -19.13 -21.65 -38.63
CA ARG A 236 -20.03 -22.76 -38.97
C ARG A 236 -20.50 -22.70 -40.43
N ILE A 237 -20.79 -21.51 -40.95
CA ILE A 237 -21.20 -21.33 -42.35
C ILE A 237 -20.04 -21.64 -43.30
N ILE A 238 -18.85 -21.13 -43.01
CA ILE A 238 -17.63 -21.38 -43.80
C ILE A 238 -17.35 -22.89 -43.84
N GLU A 239 -17.38 -23.56 -42.70
CA GLU A 239 -17.15 -25.02 -42.62
C GLU A 239 -18.22 -25.79 -43.40
N ASN A 240 -19.49 -25.39 -43.30
CA ASN A 240 -20.58 -26.03 -44.01
C ASN A 240 -20.46 -25.90 -45.54
N ILE A 241 -20.12 -24.71 -46.05
CA ILE A 241 -19.85 -24.50 -47.47
C ILE A 241 -18.58 -25.26 -47.89
N GLY A 242 -17.53 -25.25 -47.07
CA GLY A 242 -16.30 -26.00 -47.30
C GLY A 242 -16.56 -27.50 -47.51
N ARG A 243 -17.40 -28.11 -46.68
CA ARG A 243 -17.82 -29.52 -46.84
C ARG A 243 -18.60 -29.76 -48.15
N CYS A 244 -19.44 -28.81 -48.56
CA CYS A 244 -20.11 -28.90 -49.86
C CYS A 244 -19.07 -28.90 -50.99
N LEU A 245 -18.17 -27.92 -51.02
CA LEU A 245 -17.14 -27.83 -52.06
C LEU A 245 -16.20 -29.05 -52.09
N GLN A 246 -15.84 -29.59 -50.92
CA GLN A 246 -15.05 -30.81 -50.84
C GLN A 246 -15.78 -32.01 -51.45
N THR A 247 -17.06 -32.20 -51.10
CA THR A 247 -17.87 -33.29 -51.67
C THR A 247 -17.99 -33.16 -53.19
N MET A 248 -18.12 -31.92 -53.71
CA MET A 248 -18.12 -31.66 -55.16
C MET A 248 -16.81 -32.04 -55.85
N ARG A 249 -15.68 -31.89 -55.18
CA ARG A 249 -14.37 -32.25 -55.73
C ARG A 249 -14.13 -33.75 -55.73
N GLU A 250 -14.60 -34.45 -54.69
CA GLU A 250 -14.30 -35.86 -54.46
C GLU A 250 -15.24 -36.82 -55.21
N ARG A 251 -16.44 -36.37 -55.61
CA ARG A 251 -17.45 -37.23 -56.24
C ARG A 251 -17.66 -36.94 -57.73
N GLY A 252 -17.62 -37.99 -58.54
CA GLY A 252 -17.92 -37.94 -59.98
C GLY A 252 -19.37 -38.25 -60.36
N PHE A 253 -20.19 -38.81 -59.45
CA PHE A 253 -21.57 -39.24 -59.73
C PHE A 253 -22.51 -39.01 -58.54
N CYS A 254 -23.81 -38.84 -58.83
CA CYS A 254 -24.86 -38.62 -57.81
C CYS A 254 -24.92 -39.77 -56.80
N ARG A 255 -25.04 -39.46 -55.48
CA ARG A 255 -25.15 -40.46 -54.41
C ARG A 255 -26.41 -41.31 -54.52
N ASN A 256 -27.48 -40.79 -55.10
CA ASN A 256 -28.69 -41.57 -55.31
C ASN A 256 -28.41 -42.65 -56.35
N HIS A 257 -28.33 -43.91 -55.90
CA HIS A 257 -28.08 -45.09 -56.73
C HIS A 257 -29.13 -45.29 -57.84
N SER A 258 -30.32 -44.70 -57.73
CA SER A 258 -31.32 -44.72 -58.80
C SER A 258 -31.08 -43.66 -59.89
N CYS A 259 -30.25 -42.65 -59.62
CA CYS A 259 -29.97 -41.54 -60.54
C CYS A 259 -28.67 -41.75 -61.33
N MET A 260 -27.56 -42.04 -60.62
CA MET A 260 -26.20 -42.26 -61.16
C MET A 260 -25.70 -41.22 -62.19
N ALA A 261 -26.31 -40.03 -62.27
CA ALA A 261 -25.87 -38.99 -63.20
C ALA A 261 -24.46 -38.51 -62.85
N GLU A 262 -23.68 -38.14 -63.88
CA GLU A 262 -22.44 -37.38 -63.71
C GLU A 262 -22.69 -36.14 -62.84
N TYR A 263 -21.72 -35.78 -61.99
CA TYR A 263 -21.89 -34.87 -60.85
C TYR A 263 -22.14 -33.41 -61.24
N GLN A 264 -23.32 -33.14 -61.79
CA GLN A 264 -23.89 -31.82 -61.94
C GLN A 264 -24.75 -31.55 -60.71
N CYS A 265 -24.20 -30.85 -59.72
CA CYS A 265 -24.89 -30.47 -58.49
C CYS A 265 -24.88 -28.95 -58.29
N TYR A 266 -25.77 -28.46 -57.42
CA TYR A 266 -25.82 -27.05 -57.02
C TYR A 266 -26.00 -26.95 -55.50
N ILE A 267 -25.56 -25.83 -54.93
CA ILE A 267 -25.72 -25.52 -53.51
C ILE A 267 -27.08 -24.85 -53.32
N GLU A 268 -27.89 -25.42 -52.44
CA GLU A 268 -29.16 -24.84 -52.00
C GLU A 268 -29.02 -24.30 -50.57
N ARG A 269 -29.42 -23.04 -50.38
CA ARG A 269 -29.53 -22.42 -49.04
C ARG A 269 -30.82 -22.87 -48.37
N ARG A 270 -30.72 -23.30 -47.13
CA ARG A 270 -31.80 -23.69 -46.22
C ARG A 270 -31.61 -23.03 -44.86
N GLY A 271 -32.54 -23.29 -43.93
CA GLY A 271 -32.46 -22.78 -42.57
C GLY A 271 -32.99 -21.36 -42.43
N GLN A 272 -32.74 -20.76 -41.26
CA GLN A 272 -33.18 -19.40 -40.95
C GLN A 272 -32.26 -18.37 -41.61
N SER A 273 -32.77 -17.15 -41.82
CA SER A 273 -32.00 -16.07 -42.47
C SER A 273 -30.70 -15.74 -41.71
N PHE A 274 -30.73 -15.82 -40.38
CA PHE A 274 -29.62 -15.53 -39.47
C PHE A 274 -28.73 -16.76 -39.13
N GLU A 275 -29.15 -17.97 -39.52
CA GLU A 275 -28.35 -19.19 -39.38
C GLU A 275 -28.58 -20.11 -40.61
N PRO A 276 -28.07 -19.70 -41.79
CA PRO A 276 -28.27 -20.43 -43.02
C PRO A 276 -27.42 -21.71 -43.06
N VAL A 277 -28.00 -22.76 -43.61
CA VAL A 277 -27.34 -24.04 -43.88
C VAL A 277 -27.36 -24.31 -45.38
N TYR A 278 -26.20 -24.61 -45.94
CA TYR A 278 -25.99 -24.92 -47.33
C TYR A 278 -25.87 -26.42 -47.53
N THR A 279 -26.61 -26.94 -48.51
CA THR A 279 -26.63 -28.37 -48.83
C THR A 279 -26.51 -28.60 -50.33
N LEU A 280 -25.82 -29.67 -50.72
CA LEU A 280 -25.72 -30.08 -52.12
C LEU A 280 -26.97 -30.81 -52.59
N ARG A 281 -27.42 -30.47 -53.80
CA ARG A 281 -28.46 -31.21 -54.52
C ARG A 281 -27.99 -31.60 -55.91
N CYS A 282 -28.33 -32.82 -56.32
CA CYS A 282 -28.17 -33.24 -57.71
C CYS A 282 -29.06 -32.39 -58.63
N ALA A 283 -28.51 -31.88 -59.74
CA ALA A 283 -29.26 -31.09 -60.70
C ALA A 283 -30.35 -31.91 -61.41
N LYS A 284 -30.14 -33.23 -61.60
CA LYS A 284 -31.06 -34.14 -62.29
C LYS A 284 -32.21 -34.62 -61.39
N CYS A 285 -31.90 -35.33 -60.30
CA CYS A 285 -32.93 -35.93 -59.44
C CYS A 285 -33.36 -35.06 -58.25
N LYS A 286 -32.69 -33.92 -58.03
CA LYS A 286 -32.92 -33.00 -56.88
C LYS A 286 -32.73 -33.63 -55.50
N CYS A 287 -32.29 -34.88 -55.39
CA CYS A 287 -31.96 -35.50 -54.10
C CYS A 287 -30.79 -34.76 -53.43
N ARG A 288 -30.81 -34.74 -52.10
CA ARG A 288 -29.70 -34.26 -51.28
C ARG A 288 -28.58 -35.30 -51.35
N ASP A 289 -27.37 -34.85 -51.65
CA ASP A 289 -26.16 -35.68 -51.58
C ASP A 289 -25.65 -35.88 -50.14
#